data_AF-A0A9D9A9X3-F1
#
_entry.id   AF-A0A9D9A9X3-F1
#
_cell.length_a   1.000
_cell.length_b   1.000
_cell.length_c   1.000
_cell.angle_alpha   90.00
_cell.angle_beta   90.00
_cell.angle_gamma   90.00
#
_symmetry.space_group_name_H-M   'P 1'
#
loop_
_entity.id
_entity.type
_entity.pdbx_description
1 polymer ?
#
loop_
_entity_poly.entity_id
_entity_poly.type
_entity_poly.pdbx_seq_one_letter_code
_entity_poly.pdbx_strand_id
1 'polypeptide(L)'
;MSDDNTNDLPPKDPAPLDPVATVILDQLSALPADKSAAPDDIARAYAEMRRKPSDGRDLYKRYRRAVKEQAIFLARIGRIEITRRGEPVDPDDFKGVWRMRLKR
;
A
#
# COMPACT_ATOMS: atom_id res chain seq x y z
N MET A 1 -5.71 41.46 22.78
CA MET A 1 -6.26 40.69 21.66
C MET A 1 -5.60 39.33 21.66
N SER A 2 -6.44 38.31 21.68
CA SER A 2 -6.10 36.90 21.71
C SER A 2 -5.85 36.40 20.30
N ASP A 3 -4.79 35.62 20.11
CA ASP A 3 -4.65 34.59 19.06
C ASP A 3 -3.65 33.57 19.66
N ASP A 4 -4.03 32.77 20.66
CA ASP A 4 -4.60 31.41 20.48
C ASP A 4 -4.31 30.78 19.10
N ASN A 5 -3.25 29.98 19.00
CA ASN A 5 -3.46 28.59 18.60
C ASN A 5 -2.28 27.71 19.08
N THR A 6 -2.49 27.10 20.24
CA THR A 6 -1.71 25.95 20.69
C THR A 6 -2.09 24.75 19.84
N ASN A 7 -1.13 24.17 19.11
CA ASN A 7 -1.15 22.71 18.93
C ASN A 7 0.26 22.16 18.70
N ASP A 8 1.07 22.22 19.77
CA ASP A 8 2.15 21.26 19.97
C ASP A 8 1.48 19.95 20.41
N LEU A 9 1.33 19.00 19.48
CA LEU A 9 1.03 17.61 19.81
C LEU A 9 2.30 16.79 19.57
N PRO A 10 2.81 16.05 20.56
CA PRO A 10 3.99 15.22 20.40
C PRO A 10 3.73 14.05 19.43
N PRO A 11 4.75 13.56 18.71
CA PRO A 11 4.62 12.42 17.80
C PRO A 11 4.40 11.15 18.63
N LYS A 12 3.20 10.58 18.60
CA LYS A 12 2.84 9.46 19.48
C LYS A 12 2.20 8.28 18.75
N ASP A 13 2.86 7.80 17.71
CA ASP A 13 2.69 6.43 17.21
C ASP A 13 4.06 5.93 16.73
N PRO A 14 4.45 4.66 17.00
CA PRO A 14 5.66 4.10 16.39
C PRO A 14 5.50 4.25 14.89
N ALA A 15 6.44 4.96 14.25
CA ALA A 15 6.38 5.45 12.87
C ALA A 15 5.26 4.78 12.06
N PRO A 16 4.13 5.48 11.79
CA PRO A 16 2.99 4.85 11.15
C PRO A 16 3.48 4.21 9.86
N LEU A 17 3.12 2.94 9.65
CA LEU A 17 3.35 2.23 8.40
C LEU A 17 3.06 3.19 7.24
N ASP A 18 3.92 3.17 6.22
CA ASP A 18 3.73 4.02 5.05
C ASP A 18 2.26 4.01 4.64
N PRO A 19 1.66 5.17 4.31
CA PRO A 19 0.23 5.24 4.00
C PRO A 19 -0.16 4.28 2.87
N VAL A 20 0.78 3.97 1.98
CA VAL A 20 0.64 2.95 0.94
C VAL A 20 0.56 1.53 1.53
N ALA A 21 1.41 1.18 2.50
CA ALA A 21 1.38 -0.10 3.19
C ALA A 21 0.06 -0.30 3.95
N THR A 22 -0.43 0.75 4.60
CA THR A 22 -1.74 0.74 5.28
C THR A 22 -2.87 0.44 4.29
N VAL A 23 -2.89 1.10 3.13
CA VAL A 23 -3.89 0.83 2.09
C VAL A 23 -3.76 -0.58 1.52
N ILE A 24 -2.55 -1.10 1.35
CA ILE A 24 -2.34 -2.51 0.94
C ILE A 24 -3.00 -3.44 1.95
N LEU A 25 -2.71 -3.28 3.24
CA LEU A 25 -3.25 -4.15 4.28
C LEU A 25 -4.77 -4.03 4.39
N ASP A 26 -5.31 -2.81 4.33
CA ASP A 26 -6.74 -2.54 4.37
C ASP A 26 -7.47 -3.25 3.22
N GLN A 27 -7.03 -3.03 1.98
CA GLN A 27 -7.60 -3.67 0.79
C GLN A 27 -7.49 -5.19 0.86
N LEU A 28 -6.34 -5.72 1.29
CA LEU A 28 -6.16 -7.17 1.45
C LEU A 28 -7.00 -7.75 2.58
N SER A 29 -7.28 -6.98 3.63
CA SER A 29 -8.13 -7.41 4.74
C SER A 29 -9.62 -7.40 4.40
N ALA A 30 -10.04 -6.47 3.53
CA ALA A 30 -11.39 -6.39 2.99
C ALA A 30 -11.67 -7.49 1.96
N LEU A 31 -10.63 -8.06 1.35
CA LEU A 31 -10.76 -9.19 0.43
C LEU A 31 -10.98 -10.52 1.17
N PRO A 32 -11.78 -11.44 0.60
CA PRO A 32 -11.87 -12.81 1.10
C PRO A 32 -10.50 -13.51 1.10
N ALA A 33 -10.29 -14.48 1.99
CA ALA A 33 -9.01 -15.20 2.12
C ALA A 33 -8.56 -15.92 0.82
N ASP A 34 -9.52 -16.29 -0.04
CA ASP A 34 -9.27 -16.92 -1.33
C ASP A 34 -8.90 -15.91 -2.44
N LYS A 35 -9.04 -14.60 -2.14
CA LYS A 35 -8.78 -13.52 -3.09
C LYS A 35 -7.42 -12.90 -2.84
N SER A 36 -6.94 -12.25 -3.89
CA SER A 36 -5.66 -11.56 -3.93
C SER A 36 -5.83 -10.26 -4.71
N ALA A 37 -5.08 -9.23 -4.34
CA ALA A 37 -5.08 -7.95 -5.02
C ALA A 37 -3.91 -7.85 -6.01
N ALA A 38 -4.12 -7.12 -7.10
CA ALA A 38 -3.04 -6.73 -7.99
C ALA A 38 -2.43 -5.41 -7.48
N PRO A 39 -1.11 -5.17 -7.67
CA PRO A 39 -0.49 -3.90 -7.30
C PRO A 39 -1.09 -2.69 -8.01
N ASP A 40 -1.59 -2.87 -9.23
CA ASP A 40 -2.20 -1.78 -9.99
C ASP A 40 -3.49 -1.28 -9.34
N ASP A 41 -4.25 -2.20 -8.75
CA ASP A 41 -5.51 -1.92 -8.08
C ASP A 41 -5.27 -1.07 -6.83
N ILE A 42 -4.31 -1.50 -5.99
CA ILE A 42 -3.85 -0.73 -4.83
C ILE A 42 -3.30 0.63 -5.24
N ALA A 43 -2.45 0.68 -6.28
CA ALA A 43 -1.86 1.93 -6.74
C ALA A 43 -2.91 2.91 -7.25
N ARG A 44 -3.95 2.41 -7.92
CA ARG A 44 -5.07 3.22 -8.41
C ARG A 44 -5.93 3.72 -7.26
N ALA A 45 -6.34 2.85 -6.34
CA ALA A 45 -7.08 3.23 -5.14
C ALA A 45 -6.33 4.31 -4.34
N TYR A 46 -5.03 4.11 -4.12
CA TYR A 46 -4.18 5.08 -3.43
C TYR A 46 -4.05 6.40 -4.20
N ALA A 47 -3.87 6.33 -5.52
CA ALA A 47 -3.79 7.51 -6.37
C ALA A 47 -5.08 8.31 -6.36
N GLU A 48 -6.24 7.66 -6.38
CA GLU A 48 -7.55 8.29 -6.31
C GLU A 48 -7.78 8.97 -4.96
N MET A 49 -7.38 8.32 -3.85
CA MET A 49 -7.43 8.92 -2.51
C MET A 49 -6.53 10.16 -2.37
N ARG A 50 -5.38 10.19 -3.06
CA ARG A 50 -4.42 11.30 -3.02
C ARG A 50 -4.59 12.29 -4.16
N ARG A 51 -5.52 12.05 -5.10
CA ARG A 51 -5.67 12.84 -6.31
C ARG A 51 -6.06 14.26 -5.97
N LYS A 52 -5.27 15.23 -6.41
CA LYS A 52 -5.62 16.65 -6.37
C LYS A 52 -6.23 17.09 -7.70
N PRO A 53 -7.03 18.18 -7.71
CA PRO A 53 -7.57 18.73 -8.96
C PRO A 53 -6.49 19.15 -9.97
N SER A 54 -5.27 19.44 -9.51
CA SER A 54 -4.12 19.76 -10.37
C SER A 54 -3.30 18.54 -10.83
N ASP A 55 -3.58 17.33 -10.34
CA ASP A 55 -2.82 16.14 -10.70
C ASP A 55 -3.26 15.58 -12.07
N GLY A 56 -2.27 15.24 -12.90
CA GLY A 56 -2.48 14.60 -14.19
C GLY A 56 -2.98 13.15 -14.07
N ARG A 57 -3.53 12.64 -15.17
CA ARG A 57 -4.16 11.30 -15.26
C ARG A 57 -3.20 10.13 -14.95
N ASP A 58 -1.89 10.37 -14.93
CA ASP A 58 -0.83 9.38 -14.77
C ASP A 58 -0.26 9.27 -13.34
N LEU A 59 -0.89 9.94 -12.36
CA LEU A 59 -0.44 9.95 -10.96
C LEU A 59 -0.21 8.53 -10.40
N TYR A 60 -1.05 7.56 -10.76
CA TYR A 60 -0.94 6.16 -10.31
C TYR A 60 0.38 5.48 -10.69
N LYS A 61 1.01 5.88 -11.82
CA LYS A 61 2.27 5.27 -12.28
C LYS A 61 3.41 5.50 -11.29
N ARG A 62 3.41 6.65 -10.61
CA ARG A 62 4.42 6.97 -9.59
C ARG A 62 4.25 6.13 -8.32
N TYR A 63 3.00 5.82 -7.98
CA TYR A 63 2.67 5.01 -6.81
C TYR A 63 2.87 3.51 -7.05
N ARG A 64 2.90 3.03 -8.30
CA ARG A 64 3.25 1.63 -8.58
C ARG A 64 4.60 1.22 -7.98
N ARG A 65 5.60 2.12 -8.02
CA ARG A 65 6.92 1.88 -7.40
C ARG A 65 6.80 1.78 -5.88
N ALA A 66 6.17 2.77 -5.26
CA ALA A 66 5.93 2.77 -3.82
C ALA A 66 5.11 1.56 -3.35
N VAL A 67 4.04 1.19 -4.05
CA VAL A 67 3.23 0.00 -3.76
C VAL A 67 4.07 -1.27 -3.86
N LYS A 68 4.93 -1.38 -4.88
CA LYS A 68 5.84 -2.53 -5.00
C LYS A 68 6.78 -2.60 -3.80
N GLU A 69 7.48 -1.51 -3.47
CA GLU A 69 8.43 -1.47 -2.35
C GLU A 69 7.75 -1.81 -1.01
N GLN A 70 6.56 -1.26 -0.76
CA GLN A 70 5.80 -1.53 0.45
C GLN A 70 5.24 -2.95 0.50
N ALA A 71 4.77 -3.49 -0.63
CA ALA A 71 4.35 -4.88 -0.70
C ALA A 71 5.53 -5.83 -0.40
N ILE A 72 6.72 -5.54 -0.93
CA ILE A 72 7.94 -6.30 -0.64
C ILE A 72 8.28 -6.23 0.84
N PHE A 73 8.25 -5.04 1.43
CA PHE A 73 8.50 -4.86 2.86
C PHE A 73 7.51 -5.68 3.69
N LEU A 74 6.20 -5.57 3.41
CA LEU A 74 5.15 -6.33 4.08
C LEU A 74 5.30 -7.85 3.91
N ALA A 75 5.75 -8.31 2.74
CA ALA A 75 6.00 -9.72 2.49
C ALA A 75 7.22 -10.23 3.28
N ARG A 76 8.29 -9.43 3.34
CA ARG A 76 9.51 -9.74 4.11
C ARG A 76 9.23 -9.86 5.61
N ILE A 77 8.39 -8.99 6.17
CA ILE A 77 7.98 -9.08 7.58
C ILE A 77 6.88 -10.13 7.82
N GLY A 78 6.44 -10.85 6.79
CA GLY A 78 5.44 -11.91 6.90
C GLY A 78 4.01 -11.43 7.16
N ARG A 79 3.65 -10.21 6.74
CA ARG A 79 2.26 -9.71 6.81
C ARG A 79 1.44 -10.11 5.60
N ILE A 80 2.07 -10.20 4.43
CA ILE A 80 1.42 -10.59 3.17
C ILE A 80 2.22 -11.67 2.46
N GLU A 81 1.58 -12.37 1.53
CA GLU A 81 2.24 -13.27 0.60
C GLU A 81 2.06 -12.76 -0.82
N ILE A 82 3.14 -12.81 -1.60
CA ILE A 82 3.11 -12.48 -3.01
C ILE A 82 3.03 -13.77 -3.79
N THR A 83 2.01 -13.90 -4.64
CA THR A 83 1.77 -15.07 -5.46
C THR A 83 1.80 -14.73 -6.94
N ARG A 84 2.29 -15.67 -7.74
CA ARG A 84 2.31 -15.59 -9.20
C ARG A 84 1.80 -16.91 -9.74
N ARG A 85 0.75 -16.84 -10.57
CA ARG A 85 0.08 -18.04 -11.13
C ARG A 85 -0.33 -19.07 -10.05
N GLY A 86 -0.63 -18.61 -8.83
CA GLY A 86 -1.03 -19.47 -7.71
C GLY A 86 0.11 -19.92 -6.81
N GLU A 87 1.37 -19.73 -7.21
CA GLU A 87 2.53 -20.11 -6.40
C GLU A 87 3.09 -18.90 -5.63
N PRO A 88 3.46 -19.05 -4.35
CA PRO A 88 4.18 -18.00 -3.63
C PRO A 88 5.54 -17.78 -4.29
N VAL A 89 5.85 -16.53 -4.59
CA VAL A 89 7.12 -16.14 -5.21
C VAL A 89 7.88 -15.18 -4.32
N ASP A 90 9.20 -15.18 -4.49
CA ASP A 90 10.05 -14.26 -3.75
C ASP A 90 9.69 -12.80 -4.07
N PRO A 91 9.50 -11.95 -3.03
CA PRO A 91 9.09 -10.58 -3.22
C PRO A 91 10.15 -9.72 -3.96
N ASP A 92 11.42 -10.10 -3.97
CA ASP A 92 12.48 -9.29 -4.58
C ASP A 92 12.61 -9.53 -6.10
N ASP A 93 12.41 -10.77 -6.55
CA ASP A 93 12.70 -11.18 -7.94
C ASP A 93 11.46 -11.31 -8.86
N PHE A 94 10.24 -11.02 -8.38
CA PHE A 94 9.07 -11.14 -9.26
C PHE A 94 9.01 -10.04 -10.34
N LYS A 95 8.64 -10.45 -11.56
CA LYS A 95 8.39 -9.56 -12.72
C LYS A 95 7.05 -9.93 -13.38
N GLY A 96 6.39 -8.91 -13.96
CA GLY A 96 5.13 -9.08 -14.69
C GLY A 96 3.89 -9.03 -13.79
N VAL A 97 2.90 -9.87 -14.09
CA VAL A 97 1.63 -9.94 -13.34
C VAL A 97 1.84 -10.81 -12.11
N TRP A 98 1.78 -10.18 -10.94
CA TRP A 98 1.81 -10.81 -9.62
C TRP A 98 0.61 -10.32 -8.82
N ARG A 99 0.25 -11.08 -7.79
CA ARG A 99 -0.82 -10.75 -6.88
C ARG A 99 -0.29 -10.83 -5.45
N MET A 100 -0.94 -10.13 -4.55
CA MET A 100 -0.66 -10.19 -3.13
C MET A 100 -1.92 -10.62 -2.39
N ARG A 101 -1.74 -11.42 -1.34
CA ARG A 101 -2.81 -11.82 -0.43
C ARG A 101 -2.35 -11.62 1.00
N LEU A 102 -3.29 -11.47 1.92
CA LEU A 102 -2.96 -11.37 3.33
C LEU A 102 -2.40 -12.71 3.82
N LYS A 103 -1.27 -12.68 4.53
CA LYS A 103 -0.74 -13.86 5.22
C LYS A 103 -1.51 -13.96 6.54
N ARG A 104 -2.29 -15.03 6.69
CA ARG A 104 -3.02 -15.34 7.92
C ARG A 104 -2.55 -16.68 8.46
#